data_AF-A0A970KIM5-F1
#
_entry.id   AF-A0A970KIM5-F1
#
_cell.length_a   1.000
_cell.length_b   1.000
_cell.length_c   1.000
_cell.angle_alpha   90.00
_cell.angle_beta   90.00
_cell.angle_gamma   90.00
#
_symmetry.space_group_name_H-M   'P 1'
#
loop_
_entity.id
_entity.type
_entity.pdbx_description
1 polymer ?
#
loop_
_entity_poly.entity_id
_entity_poly.type
_entity_poly.pdbx_seq_one_letter_code
_entity_poly.pdbx_strand_id
1 'polypeptide(L)' 'MSREPEITDDLIRYKELLSPEEFEGYQKMLKEIEENKEYYLSADHREMARSLINKCQIKKRDFYNIMKTIYSTEKFF' A
#
# COMPACT_ATOMS: atom_id res chain seq x y z
N MET A 1 -24.76 0.69 1.23
CA MET A 1 -24.23 -0.50 0.53
C MET A 1 -22.72 -0.36 0.56
N SER A 2 -22.04 -1.15 1.39
CA SER A 2 -20.58 -1.17 1.45
C SER A 2 -20.09 -1.76 0.13
N ARG A 3 -19.39 -0.95 -0.69
CA ARG A 3 -18.67 -1.49 -1.84
C ARG A 3 -17.50 -2.29 -1.29
N GLU A 4 -17.56 -3.61 -1.42
CA GLU A 4 -16.36 -4.44 -1.24
C GLU A 4 -15.32 -3.95 -2.24
N PRO A 5 -14.04 -3.79 -1.84
CA PRO A 5 -13.01 -3.37 -2.77
C PRO A 5 -12.91 -4.42 -3.88
N GLU A 6 -13.09 -3.98 -5.12
CA GLU A 6 -12.91 -4.81 -6.31
C GLU A 6 -11.52 -5.43 -6.24
N ILE A 7 -11.44 -6.76 -6.10
CA ILE A 7 -10.15 -7.46 -6.04
C ILE A 7 -9.56 -7.36 -7.44
N THR A 8 -8.66 -6.41 -7.64
CA THR A 8 -7.92 -6.26 -8.90
C THR A 8 -6.88 -7.38 -9.03
N ASP A 9 -6.49 -7.71 -10.26
CA ASP A 9 -5.42 -8.69 -10.53
C ASP A 9 -4.11 -8.34 -9.80
N ASP A 10 -3.86 -7.06 -9.56
CA ASP A 10 -2.73 -6.56 -8.77
C ASP A 10 -2.82 -6.97 -7.30
N LEU A 11 -4.01 -6.96 -6.70
CA LEU A 11 -4.22 -7.40 -5.32
C LEU A 11 -3.92 -8.89 -5.14
N ILE A 12 -4.28 -9.72 -6.13
CA ILE A 12 -3.96 -11.15 -6.14
C ILE A 12 -2.44 -11.34 -6.30
N ARG A 13 -1.82 -10.62 -7.24
CA ARG A 13 -0.38 -10.68 -7.49
C ARG A 13 0.44 -10.29 -6.25
N TYR A 14 0.09 -9.20 -5.58
CA TYR A 14 0.83 -8.77 -4.38
C TYR A 14 0.61 -9.68 -3.18
N LYS A 15 -0.54 -10.38 -3.10
CA LYS A 15 -0.77 -11.40 -2.08
C LYS A 15 0.20 -12.57 -2.18
N GLU A 16 0.66 -12.92 -3.39
CA GLU A 16 1.63 -13.99 -3.61
C GLU A 16 3.08 -13.55 -3.37
N LEU A 17 3.36 -12.25 -3.50
CA LEU A 17 4.71 -11.69 -3.43
C LEU A 17 5.10 -11.13 -2.06
N LEU A 18 4.12 -10.76 -1.25
CA LEU A 18 4.32 -10.18 0.09
C LEU A 18 4.12 -11.24 1.18
N SER A 19 4.79 -11.08 2.32
CA SER A 19 4.46 -11.87 3.51
C SER A 19 3.02 -11.56 3.97
N PRO A 20 2.38 -12.43 4.78
CA PRO A 20 1.06 -12.15 5.33
C PRO A 20 0.96 -10.79 6.05
N GLU A 21 1.97 -10.43 6.84
CA GLU A 21 2.03 -9.15 7.55
C GLU A 21 2.23 -7.96 6.61
N GLU A 22 3.06 -8.12 5.58
CA GLU A 22 3.29 -7.10 4.56
C GLU A 22 2.04 -6.88 3.71
N PHE A 23 1.34 -7.96 3.34
CA PHE A 23 0.10 -7.88 2.58
C PHE A 23 -1.01 -7.20 3.39
N GLU A 24 -1.15 -7.52 4.68
CA GLU A 24 -2.09 -6.81 5.56
C GLU A 24 -1.75 -5.31 5.63
N GLY A 25 -0.48 -4.96 5.74
CA GLY A 25 -0.01 -3.58 5.69
C GLY A 25 -0.37 -2.90 4.36
N TYR A 26 -0.13 -3.57 3.24
CA TYR A 26 -0.47 -3.07 1.91
C TYR A 26 -1.97 -2.81 1.75
N GLN A 27 -2.83 -3.72 2.22
CA GLN A 27 -4.29 -3.51 2.20
C GLN A 27 -4.71 -2.29 3.04
N LYS A 28 -4.10 -2.09 4.21
CA LYS A 28 -4.34 -0.89 5.04
C LYS A 28 -3.91 0.39 4.33
N MET A 29 -2.78 0.37 3.61
CA MET A 29 -2.32 1.52 2.81
C MET A 29 -3.31 1.86 1.71
N LEU A 30 -3.76 0.88 0.93
CA LEU A 30 -4.74 1.10 -0.13
C LEU A 30 -6.03 1.73 0.41
N LYS A 31 -6.53 1.20 1.53
CA LYS A 31 -7.73 1.73 2.18
C LYS A 31 -7.53 3.17 2.66
N GLU A 32 -6.42 3.46 3.35
CA GLU A 32 -6.09 4.79 3.85
C GLU A 32 -5.96 5.82 2.71
N ILE A 33 -5.34 5.42 1.59
CA ILE A 33 -5.20 6.26 0.40
C ILE A 33 -6.57 6.51 -0.25
N GLU A 34 -7.41 5.48 -0.36
CA GLU A 34 -8.77 5.59 -0.91
C GLU A 34 -9.66 6.52 -0.06
N GLU A 35 -9.55 6.44 1.27
CA GLU A 35 -10.31 7.26 2.20
C GLU A 35 -9.81 8.72 2.27
N ASN A 36 -8.53 8.97 1.98
CA ASN A 36 -7.89 10.30 2.10
C ASN A 36 -7.22 10.76 0.79
N LYS A 37 -7.84 10.48 -0.36
CA LYS A 37 -7.26 10.75 -1.70
C LYS A 37 -6.69 12.15 -1.87
N GLU A 38 -7.43 13.17 -1.44
CA GLU A 38 -7.02 14.58 -1.64
C GLU A 38 -5.70 14.90 -0.93
N TYR A 39 -5.49 14.34 0.26
CA TYR A 39 -4.23 14.46 0.99
C TYR A 39 -3.10 13.78 0.22
N TYR A 40 -3.28 12.53 -0.17
CA TYR A 40 -2.23 11.75 -0.83
C TYR A 40 -1.94 12.18 -2.28
N LEU A 41 -2.86 12.88 -2.95
CA LEU A 41 -2.62 13.51 -4.25
C LEU A 41 -1.71 14.74 -4.18
N SER A 42 -1.69 15.42 -3.03
CA SER A 42 -0.95 16.68 -2.83
C SER A 42 0.28 16.55 -1.93
N ALA A 43 0.34 15.48 -1.11
CA ALA A 43 1.47 15.20 -0.23
C ALA A 43 2.74 14.84 -1.01
N ASP A 44 3.90 15.30 -0.52
CA ASP A 44 5.18 14.85 -1.07
C ASP A 44 5.50 13.40 -0.66
N HIS A 45 6.43 12.76 -1.36
CA HIS A 45 6.74 11.34 -1.15
C HIS A 45 7.23 11.02 0.27
N ARG A 46 7.91 11.95 0.95
CA ARG A 46 8.41 11.76 2.32
C ARG A 46 7.28 11.90 3.33
N GLU A 47 6.38 12.85 3.12
CA GLU A 47 5.19 13.04 3.95
C GLU A 47 4.23 11.86 3.80
N MET A 48 3.96 11.44 2.57
CA MET A 48 3.15 10.26 2.26
C MET A 48 3.69 9.01 2.96
N ALA A 49 4.99 8.71 2.82
CA ALA A 49 5.60 7.55 3.46
C ALA A 49 5.48 7.60 4.99
N ARG A 50 5.74 8.78 5.60
CA ARG A 50 5.57 8.95 7.06
C ARG A 50 4.12 8.78 7.49
N SER A 51 3.17 9.36 6.75
CA SER A 51 1.75 9.24 7.03
C SER A 51 1.31 7.79 6.99
N LEU A 52 1.60 7.07 5.92
CA LEU A 52 1.20 5.67 5.74
C LEU A 52 1.80 4.75 6.82
N ILE A 53 3.09 4.92 7.15
CA ILE A 53 3.73 4.17 8.24
C ILE A 53 3.00 4.39 9.57
N ASN A 54 2.66 5.64 9.87
CA ASN A 54 2.05 6.00 11.15
C ASN A 54 0.55 5.65 11.21
N LYS A 55 -0.20 5.98 10.17
CA LYS A 55 -1.66 5.81 10.08
C LYS A 55 -2.05 4.34 9.93
N CYS A 56 -1.32 3.59 9.11
CA CYS A 56 -1.55 2.18 8.91
C CYS A 56 -0.84 1.30 9.96
N GLN A 57 -0.08 1.90 10.88
CA GLN A 57 0.70 1.22 11.93
C GLN A 57 1.65 0.14 11.37
N ILE A 58 2.28 0.42 10.24
CA ILE A 58 3.16 -0.51 9.54
C ILE A 58 4.58 -0.32 10.05
N LYS A 59 5.31 -1.41 10.29
CA LYS A 59 6.73 -1.29 10.64
C LYS A 59 7.49 -0.72 9.44
N LYS A 60 8.45 0.18 9.69
CA LYS A 60 9.26 0.80 8.63
C LYS A 60 9.90 -0.21 7.67
N ARG A 61 10.34 -1.36 8.21
CA ARG A 61 10.91 -2.46 7.41
C ARG A 61 9.89 -3.04 6.44
N ASP A 62 8.70 -3.36 6.92
CA ASP A 62 7.64 -3.98 6.14
C ASP A 62 7.15 -2.98 5.08
N PHE A 63 6.99 -1.71 5.43
CA PHE A 63 6.71 -0.64 4.46
C PHE A 63 7.75 -0.57 3.34
N TYR A 64 9.05 -0.61 3.68
CA TYR A 64 10.11 -0.59 2.69
C TYR A 64 10.07 -1.81 1.78
N ASN A 65 9.81 -3.00 2.34
CA ASN A 65 9.69 -4.23 1.57
C ASN A 65 8.49 -4.17 0.60
N ILE A 66 7.33 -3.70 1.06
CA ILE A 66 6.14 -3.49 0.23
C ILE A 66 6.48 -2.58 -0.95
N MET A 67 7.02 -1.38 -0.67
CA MET A 67 7.37 -0.42 -1.73
C MET A 67 8.40 -1.01 -2.69
N LYS A 68 9.42 -1.71 -2.18
CA LYS A 68 10.44 -2.36 -3.02
C LYS A 68 9.82 -3.43 -3.92
N THR A 69 8.91 -4.24 -3.41
CA THR A 69 8.21 -5.27 -4.19
C THR A 69 7.40 -4.63 -5.31
N ILE A 70 6.58 -3.60 -4.99
CA ILE A 70 5.79 -2.84 -5.97
C ILE A 70 6.68 -2.23 -7.06
N TYR A 71 7.72 -1.48 -6.67
CA TYR A 71 8.63 -0.86 -7.64
C TYR A 71 9.38 -1.88 -8.50
N SER A 72 9.71 -3.04 -7.94
CA SER A 72 10.36 -4.11 -8.70
C SER A 72 9.39 -4.70 -9.70
N THR A 73 8.14 -4.96 -9.32
CA THR A 73 7.13 -5.55 -10.21
C THR A 73 6.67 -4.63 -11.33
N GLU A 74 6.63 -3.32 -11.11
CA GLU A 74 6.26 -2.33 -12.13
C GLU A 74 7.38 -2.04 -13.12
N LYS A 75 8.66 -2.23 -12.73
CA LYS A 75 9.80 -2.01 -13.64
C LYS A 75 9.96 -3.06 -14.75
N PHE A 76 9.27 -4.20 -14.64
CA PHE A 76 9.35 -5.29 -15.61
C PHE A 76 8.18 -5.32 -16.61
N PHE A 77 7.34 -4.28 -16.61
CA PHE A 77 6.25 -4.05 -17.56
C PHE A 77 6.38 -2.67 -18.19
#